data_AF-A0A2N6A9B6-F1
#
_entry.id   AF-A0A2N6A9B6-F1
#
_cell.length_a   1.000
_cell.length_b   1.000
_cell.length_c   1.000
_cell.angle_alpha   90.00
_cell.angle_beta   90.00
_cell.angle_gamma   90.00
#
_symmetry.space_group_name_H-M   'P 1'
#
loop_
_entity.id
_entity.type
_entity.pdbx_description
1 polymer ?
#
loop_
_entity_poly.entity_id
_entity_poly.type
_entity_poly.pdbx_seq_one_letter_code
_entity_poly.pdbx_strand_id
1 'polypeptide(L)'
;MSIENFNKEVFSPEEQLGNFFDEEQGKNLKDKLSKEEYDKLREDFIADGIDLEYVNESREKELYKAKYDELTGLKRRGELFSIANKEIERIFGIKKNGIETREDLERILFDESKNIETEKIHIMMGDISFLSIANEGGNHASGDELLKKIADRLKSNIRNVCRHGGDEVTTIYKGDFEDFNKILKKTQSEINAIDDHSVMNKYDLEVNLDVGTASMAEAISVLKELSIGGMVGREAGSNILSDLKDIWLEIADKRASVAKAQKRIRLLLERKNQNKEIMSGLRKGAYDINDTEIAYLLNNNNLDENIDKYIKDSEEAMLQAQEDKLKKERSELILKKIGVL
;
A
#
# COMPACT_ATOMS: atom_id res chain seq x y z
N MET A 1 28.39 -20.93 16.98
CA MET A 1 28.08 -21.34 18.36
C MET A 1 28.11 -22.86 18.38
N SER A 2 28.83 -23.51 19.29
CA SER A 2 28.79 -24.97 19.42
C SER A 2 27.46 -25.38 20.07
N ILE A 3 26.86 -26.46 19.56
CA ILE A 3 25.58 -27.03 20.01
C ILE A 3 25.57 -27.37 21.51
N GLU A 4 26.75 -27.53 22.12
CA GLU A 4 26.90 -28.00 23.51
C GLU A 4 26.55 -26.97 24.60
N ASN A 5 26.27 -25.70 24.27
CA ASN A 5 26.02 -24.64 25.26
C ASN A 5 24.57 -24.12 25.34
N PHE A 6 23.58 -24.81 24.75
CA PHE A 6 22.17 -24.42 24.91
C PHE A 6 21.56 -25.01 26.19
N ASN A 7 21.07 -24.14 27.07
CA ASN A 7 20.42 -24.46 28.33
C ASN A 7 19.24 -25.43 28.15
N LYS A 8 19.14 -26.44 29.03
CA LYS A 8 18.00 -27.38 29.17
C LYS A 8 16.79 -26.72 29.83
N GLU A 9 16.25 -25.65 29.24
CA GLU A 9 14.84 -25.36 29.45
C GLU A 9 14.05 -26.31 28.53
N VAL A 10 13.07 -27.02 29.10
CA VAL A 10 12.29 -28.05 28.41
C VAL A 10 11.30 -27.35 27.48
N PHE A 11 11.81 -26.86 26.35
CA PHE A 11 11.01 -26.39 25.23
C PHE A 11 10.45 -27.61 24.49
N SER A 12 9.20 -27.53 24.03
CA SER A 12 8.66 -28.56 23.13
C SER A 12 9.50 -28.63 21.84
N PRO A 13 9.53 -29.77 21.13
CA PRO A 13 10.21 -29.86 19.83
C PRO A 13 9.79 -28.75 18.86
N GLU A 14 8.53 -28.29 18.89
CA GLU A 14 8.06 -27.14 18.10
C GLU A 14 8.66 -25.80 18.54
N GLU A 15 8.82 -25.57 19.86
CA GLU A 15 9.44 -24.36 20.40
C GLU A 15 10.95 -24.30 20.11
N GLN A 16 11.63 -25.45 20.12
CA GLN A 16 13.04 -25.55 19.71
C GLN A 16 13.20 -25.21 18.22
N LEU A 17 12.30 -25.70 17.36
CA LEU A 17 12.20 -25.31 15.95
C LEU A 17 11.91 -23.82 15.75
N GLY A 18 11.22 -23.15 16.67
CA GLY A 18 11.04 -21.70 16.63
C GLY A 18 12.38 -20.95 16.68
N ASN A 19 13.29 -21.39 17.57
CA ASN A 19 14.56 -20.71 17.85
C ASN A 19 15.65 -20.89 16.77
N PHE A 20 15.60 -21.97 15.97
CA PHE A 20 16.58 -22.21 14.90
C PHE A 20 16.35 -21.34 13.65
N PHE A 21 15.17 -20.75 13.51
CA PHE A 21 14.78 -20.03 12.32
C PHE A 21 14.67 -18.53 12.59
N ASP A 22 15.75 -17.82 12.28
CA ASP A 22 15.74 -16.37 12.09
C ASP A 22 14.72 -15.96 11.01
N GLU A 23 13.57 -15.44 11.44
CA GLU A 23 12.49 -14.94 10.57
C GLU A 23 12.95 -13.79 9.66
N GLU A 24 13.94 -12.99 10.08
CA GLU A 24 14.42 -11.84 9.29
C GLU A 24 15.15 -12.26 8.02
N GLN A 25 15.83 -13.42 8.04
CA GLN A 25 16.62 -13.87 6.89
C GLN A 25 15.86 -14.79 5.95
N GLY A 26 14.75 -15.41 6.38
CA GLY A 26 13.97 -16.34 5.56
C GLY A 26 14.78 -17.49 4.95
N LYS A 27 15.95 -17.80 5.53
CA LYS A 27 16.83 -18.89 5.09
C LYS A 27 16.36 -20.19 5.71
N ASN A 28 16.23 -21.22 4.88
CA ASN A 28 15.87 -22.56 5.34
C ASN A 28 16.94 -23.04 6.35
N LEU A 29 16.57 -23.87 7.32
CA LEU A 29 17.52 -24.56 8.21
C LEU A 29 18.66 -25.22 7.41
N LYS A 30 18.31 -25.75 6.24
CA LYS A 30 19.22 -26.37 5.27
C LYS A 30 20.26 -25.41 4.69
N ASP A 31 19.96 -24.12 4.64
CA ASP A 31 20.85 -23.07 4.14
C ASP A 31 21.77 -22.50 5.24
N LYS A 32 21.44 -22.76 6.51
CA LYS A 32 22.20 -22.25 7.67
C LYS A 32 23.12 -23.30 8.29
N LEU A 33 22.69 -24.55 8.26
CA LEU A 33 23.44 -25.67 8.80
C LEU A 33 24.35 -26.24 7.72
N SER A 34 25.52 -26.72 8.13
CA SER A 34 26.26 -27.67 7.30
C SER A 34 25.39 -28.89 7.04
N LYS A 35 25.68 -29.61 5.95
CA LYS A 35 24.95 -30.83 5.61
C LYS A 35 24.95 -31.83 6.78
N GLU A 36 26.08 -32.00 7.45
CA GLU A 36 26.24 -32.91 8.59
C GLU A 36 25.40 -32.47 9.81
N GLU A 37 25.33 -31.18 10.10
CA GLU A 37 24.47 -30.65 11.18
C GLU A 37 22.98 -30.81 10.85
N TYR A 38 22.59 -30.59 9.59
CA TYR A 38 21.21 -30.79 9.13
C TYR A 38 20.81 -32.26 9.18
N ASP A 39 21.68 -33.16 8.73
CA ASP A 39 21.44 -34.61 8.73
C ASP A 39 21.31 -35.15 10.16
N LYS A 40 22.16 -34.69 11.09
CA LYS A 40 22.05 -35.04 12.51
C LYS A 40 20.76 -34.53 13.14
N LEU A 41 20.40 -33.28 12.89
CA LEU A 41 19.14 -32.72 13.36
C LEU A 41 17.97 -33.52 12.80
N ARG A 42 17.99 -33.87 11.52
CA ARG A 42 16.96 -34.69 10.86
C ARG A 42 16.82 -36.06 11.54
N GLU A 43 17.92 -36.72 11.90
CA GLU A 43 17.89 -38.00 12.62
C GLU A 43 17.25 -37.87 14.01
N ASP A 44 17.59 -36.82 14.76
CA ASP A 44 17.03 -36.56 16.10
C ASP A 44 15.50 -36.36 16.03
N PHE A 45 15.01 -35.56 15.06
CA PHE A 45 13.57 -35.35 14.89
C PHE A 45 12.82 -36.59 14.38
N ILE A 46 13.44 -37.41 13.50
CA ILE A 46 12.86 -38.69 13.08
C ILE A 46 12.70 -39.62 14.28
N ALA A 47 13.66 -39.65 15.20
CA ALA A 47 13.57 -40.44 16.43
C ALA A 47 12.39 -40.01 17.32
N ASP A 48 12.04 -38.72 17.30
CA ASP A 48 10.88 -38.14 17.99
C ASP A 48 9.56 -38.26 17.19
N GLY A 49 9.58 -38.90 16.02
CA GLY A 49 8.40 -39.08 15.17
C GLY A 49 7.98 -37.85 14.37
N ILE A 50 8.88 -36.87 14.23
CA ILE A 50 8.64 -35.61 13.52
C ILE A 50 9.32 -35.67 12.14
N ASP A 51 8.53 -35.49 11.08
CA ASP A 51 9.05 -35.38 9.72
C ASP A 51 9.54 -33.94 9.44
N LEU A 52 10.87 -33.78 9.44
CA LEU A 52 11.51 -32.48 9.20
C LEU A 52 11.21 -31.90 7.81
N GLU A 53 10.98 -32.73 6.80
CA GLU A 53 10.64 -32.26 5.45
C GLU A 53 9.21 -31.68 5.45
N TYR A 54 8.26 -32.39 6.06
CA TYR A 54 6.89 -31.90 6.21
C TYR A 54 6.82 -30.59 7.01
N VAL A 55 7.61 -30.47 8.09
CA VAL A 55 7.70 -29.24 8.89
C VAL A 55 8.27 -28.08 8.06
N ASN A 56 9.33 -28.33 7.29
CA ASN A 56 9.91 -27.32 6.41
C ASN A 56 8.93 -26.89 5.31
N GLU A 57 8.25 -27.82 4.64
CA GLU A 57 7.23 -27.50 3.63
C GLU A 57 6.05 -26.72 4.21
N SER A 58 5.57 -27.11 5.40
CA SER A 58 4.46 -26.43 6.08
C SER A 58 4.85 -25.00 6.45
N ARG A 59 6.06 -24.81 6.98
CA ARG A 59 6.59 -23.49 7.32
C ARG A 59 6.88 -22.64 6.09
N GLU A 60 7.40 -23.21 5.02
CA GLU A 60 7.58 -22.49 3.74
C GLU A 60 6.25 -22.02 3.18
N LYS A 61 5.20 -22.84 3.28
CA LYS A 61 3.83 -22.43 2.94
C LYS A 61 3.35 -21.30 3.85
N GLU A 62 3.58 -21.36 5.15
CA GLU A 62 3.20 -20.28 6.09
C GLU A 62 3.96 -18.98 5.81
N LEU A 63 5.27 -19.04 5.61
CA LEU A 63 6.09 -17.89 5.24
C LEU A 63 5.67 -17.30 3.90
N TYR A 64 5.37 -18.16 2.92
CA TYR A 64 4.82 -17.72 1.64
C TYR A 64 3.48 -17.01 1.85
N LYS A 65 2.56 -17.59 2.62
CA LYS A 65 1.26 -16.98 2.93
C LYS A 65 1.39 -15.68 3.72
N ALA A 66 2.38 -15.54 4.57
CA ALA A 66 2.66 -14.31 5.32
C ALA A 66 3.22 -13.20 4.42
N LYS A 67 4.03 -13.56 3.42
CA LYS A 67 4.66 -12.59 2.50
C LYS A 67 3.84 -12.29 1.26
N TYR A 68 3.06 -13.24 0.77
CA TYR A 68 2.34 -13.18 -0.50
C TYR A 68 0.84 -13.35 -0.29
N ASP A 69 0.08 -12.63 -1.11
CA ASP A 69 -1.35 -12.78 -1.25
C ASP A 69 -1.65 -14.07 -2.04
N GLU A 70 -2.49 -14.95 -1.48
CA GLU A 70 -2.76 -16.27 -2.07
C GLU A 70 -3.47 -16.18 -3.43
N LEU A 71 -4.29 -15.14 -3.63
CA LEU A 71 -5.07 -14.98 -4.84
C LEU A 71 -4.21 -14.50 -6.01
N THR A 72 -3.43 -13.46 -5.79
CA THR A 72 -2.71 -12.73 -6.85
C THR A 72 -1.23 -13.11 -6.96
N GLY A 73 -0.67 -13.71 -5.90
CA GLY A 73 0.77 -13.94 -5.75
C GLY A 73 1.59 -12.66 -5.62
N LEU A 74 0.95 -11.50 -5.43
CA LEU A 74 1.63 -10.25 -5.09
C LEU A 74 2.13 -10.32 -3.65
N LYS A 75 3.16 -9.52 -3.33
CA LYS A 75 3.59 -9.37 -1.93
C LYS A 75 2.47 -8.74 -1.10
N ARG A 76 2.40 -8.94 0.21
CA ARG A 76 1.42 -8.27 1.08
C ARG A 76 1.89 -6.89 1.48
N ARG A 77 0.97 -6.04 1.97
CA ARG A 77 1.27 -4.71 2.53
C ARG A 77 2.43 -4.70 3.53
N GLY A 78 2.58 -5.74 4.36
CA GLY A 78 3.71 -5.84 5.30
C GLY A 78 5.08 -5.79 4.63
N GLU A 79 5.21 -6.38 3.44
CA GLU A 79 6.45 -6.34 2.65
C GLU A 79 6.74 -4.96 2.07
N LEU A 80 5.70 -4.18 1.70
CA LEU A 80 5.88 -2.79 1.28
C LEU A 80 6.56 -1.99 2.41
N PHE A 81 6.05 -2.10 3.63
CA PHE A 81 6.62 -1.41 4.77
C PHE A 81 8.01 -1.92 5.15
N SER A 82 8.27 -3.22 4.99
CA SER A 82 9.60 -3.79 5.14
C SER A 82 10.60 -3.15 4.17
N ILE A 83 10.22 -2.99 2.90
CA ILE A 83 11.03 -2.30 1.89
C ILE A 83 11.20 -0.82 2.25
N ALA A 84 10.11 -0.12 2.59
CA ALA A 84 10.14 1.29 2.97
C ALA A 84 11.11 1.54 4.15
N ASN A 85 11.01 0.72 5.21
CA ASN A 85 11.88 0.82 6.38
C ASN A 85 13.35 0.63 6.00
N LYS A 86 13.65 -0.34 5.13
CA LYS A 86 15.03 -0.59 4.66
C LYS A 86 15.59 0.61 3.89
N GLU A 87 14.76 1.30 3.10
CA GLU A 87 15.20 2.51 2.39
C GLU A 87 15.41 3.68 3.33
N ILE A 88 14.50 3.88 4.27
CA ILE A 88 14.63 4.90 5.30
C ILE A 88 15.91 4.66 6.12
N GLU A 89 16.13 3.44 6.58
CA GLU A 89 17.35 3.07 7.33
C GLU A 89 18.61 3.29 6.48
N ARG A 90 18.58 2.92 5.20
CA ARG A 90 19.71 3.13 4.29
C ARG A 90 20.03 4.62 4.11
N ILE A 91 19.02 5.47 3.97
CA ILE A 91 19.19 6.90 3.73
C ILE A 91 19.64 7.62 5.00
N PHE A 92 18.92 7.41 6.10
CA PHE A 92 19.07 8.18 7.34
C PHE A 92 19.93 7.50 8.41
N GLY A 93 20.26 6.22 8.26
CA GLY A 93 20.99 5.45 9.27
C GLY A 93 20.16 5.15 10.52
N ILE A 94 18.83 5.27 10.45
CA ILE A 94 17.92 5.10 11.59
C ILE A 94 17.46 3.64 11.61
N LYS A 95 17.80 2.93 12.69
CA LYS A 95 17.42 1.52 12.86
C LYS A 95 16.00 1.41 13.41
N LYS A 96 15.19 0.53 12.81
CA LYS A 96 13.78 0.26 13.19
C LYS A 96 13.58 -0.15 14.66
N ASN A 97 14.60 -0.70 15.31
CA ASN A 97 14.47 -1.33 16.64
C ASN A 97 14.80 -0.38 17.82
N GLY A 98 15.01 0.91 17.57
CA GLY A 98 15.24 1.92 18.60
C GLY A 98 13.98 2.69 18.98
N ILE A 99 13.94 3.21 20.21
CA ILE A 99 13.08 4.36 20.52
C ILE A 99 13.62 5.51 19.66
N GLU A 100 12.85 5.93 18.66
CA GLU A 100 13.23 7.03 17.78
C GLU A 100 13.48 8.28 18.61
N THR A 101 14.66 8.87 18.43
CA THR A 101 15.07 10.01 19.23
C THR A 101 14.76 11.32 18.53
N ARG A 102 14.83 12.43 19.27
CA ARG A 102 14.74 13.76 18.68
C ARG A 102 15.83 13.99 17.64
N GLU A 103 17.01 13.43 17.85
CA GLU A 103 18.12 13.49 16.90
C GLU A 103 17.80 12.75 15.59
N ASP A 104 17.04 11.66 15.62
CA ASP A 104 16.59 10.97 14.41
C ASP A 104 15.63 11.84 13.59
N LEU A 105 14.71 12.55 14.25
CA LEU A 105 13.85 13.56 13.62
C LEU A 105 14.68 14.67 12.98
N GLU A 106 15.66 15.21 13.72
CA GLU A 106 16.51 16.29 13.21
C GLU A 106 17.32 15.84 11.98
N ARG A 107 17.77 14.58 11.95
CA ARG A 107 18.42 13.99 10.77
C ARG A 107 17.49 13.90 9.57
N ILE A 108 16.25 13.44 9.75
CA ILE A 108 15.30 13.33 8.63
C ILE A 108 14.97 14.71 8.05
N LEU A 109 14.74 15.69 8.92
CA LEU A 109 14.18 17.00 8.53
C LEU A 109 15.22 18.02 8.08
N PHE A 110 16.44 17.95 8.62
CA PHE A 110 17.43 19.02 8.51
C PHE A 110 18.82 18.57 8.08
N ASP A 111 19.06 17.28 7.84
CA ASP A 111 20.36 16.83 7.32
C ASP A 111 20.50 17.18 5.83
N GLU A 112 20.92 18.41 5.56
CA GLU A 112 21.18 18.92 4.20
C GLU A 112 22.30 18.15 3.48
N SER A 113 23.11 17.36 4.20
CA SER A 113 24.11 16.49 3.57
C SER A 113 23.46 15.31 2.83
N LYS A 114 22.22 14.97 3.18
CA LYS A 114 21.42 13.95 2.50
C LYS A 114 20.61 14.63 1.41
N ASN A 115 21.14 14.61 0.19
CA ASN A 115 20.38 15.05 -0.97
C ASN A 115 19.32 13.99 -1.32
N ILE A 116 18.18 14.02 -0.61
CA ILE A 116 17.07 13.06 -0.82
C ILE A 116 16.56 13.10 -2.27
N GLU A 117 16.67 14.24 -2.95
CA GLU A 117 16.31 14.34 -4.37
C GLU A 117 17.18 13.43 -5.25
N THR A 118 18.44 13.19 -4.86
CA THR A 118 19.35 12.28 -5.57
C THR A 118 19.06 10.81 -5.34
N GLU A 119 18.36 10.45 -4.27
CA GLU A 119 18.02 9.06 -3.95
C GLU A 119 16.93 8.50 -4.89
N LYS A 120 16.17 9.39 -5.57
CA LYS A 120 15.16 9.07 -6.59
C LYS A 120 14.29 7.87 -6.19
N ILE A 121 13.67 7.94 -5.03
CA ILE A 121 12.77 6.90 -4.52
C ILE A 121 11.33 7.38 -4.62
N HIS A 122 10.50 6.54 -5.22
CA HIS A 122 9.09 6.81 -5.48
C HIS A 122 8.24 5.69 -4.91
N ILE A 123 7.07 6.03 -4.38
CA ILE A 123 6.02 5.08 -4.08
C ILE A 123 4.91 5.23 -5.11
N MET A 124 4.24 4.13 -5.41
CA MET A 124 3.04 4.07 -6.22
C MET A 124 1.91 3.51 -5.37
N MET A 125 0.74 4.14 -5.45
CA MET A 125 -0.54 3.58 -5.05
C MET A 125 -1.37 3.38 -6.32
N GLY A 126 -2.00 2.22 -6.45
CA GLY A 126 -2.87 1.90 -7.57
C GLY A 126 -4.17 1.27 -7.08
N ASP A 127 -5.29 1.62 -7.71
CA ASP A 127 -6.63 1.13 -7.43
C ASP A 127 -7.22 0.51 -8.70
N ILE A 128 -7.62 -0.76 -8.62
CA ILE A 128 -8.16 -1.49 -9.76
C ILE A 128 -9.58 -0.99 -10.04
N SER A 129 -9.77 -0.33 -11.19
CA SER A 129 -11.04 0.27 -11.54
C SER A 129 -12.13 -0.80 -11.69
N PHE A 130 -13.33 -0.48 -11.21
CA PHE A 130 -14.55 -1.25 -11.46
C PHE A 130 -14.59 -2.68 -10.89
N LEU A 131 -13.72 -3.03 -9.92
CA LEU A 131 -13.76 -4.37 -9.32
C LEU A 131 -15.12 -4.71 -8.69
N SER A 132 -15.82 -3.73 -8.10
CA SER A 132 -17.18 -3.93 -7.59
C SER A 132 -18.19 -4.30 -8.68
N ILE A 133 -18.02 -3.75 -9.89
CA ILE A 133 -18.85 -4.06 -11.06
C ILE A 133 -18.48 -5.46 -11.57
N ALA A 134 -17.19 -5.79 -11.63
CA ALA A 134 -16.74 -7.14 -12.01
C ALA A 134 -17.27 -8.25 -11.08
N ASN A 135 -17.59 -7.91 -9.81
CA ASN A 135 -18.19 -8.78 -8.80
C ASN A 135 -19.73 -8.81 -8.81
N GLU A 136 -20.38 -8.15 -9.78
CA GLU A 136 -21.83 -8.15 -9.89
C GLU A 136 -22.44 -9.56 -9.90
N GLY A 137 -23.64 -9.68 -9.35
CA GLY A 137 -24.30 -10.97 -9.15
C GLY A 137 -23.76 -11.78 -7.96
N GLY A 138 -22.89 -11.19 -7.14
CA GLY A 138 -22.39 -11.79 -5.90
C GLY A 138 -21.35 -12.89 -6.11
N ASN A 139 -20.85 -13.05 -7.34
CA ASN A 139 -19.83 -14.05 -7.64
C ASN A 139 -18.44 -13.41 -7.65
N HIS A 140 -17.74 -13.52 -6.53
CA HIS A 140 -16.36 -13.05 -6.38
C HIS A 140 -15.37 -13.69 -7.38
N ALA A 141 -15.70 -14.84 -7.98
CA ALA A 141 -14.79 -15.52 -8.90
C ALA A 141 -14.40 -14.66 -10.12
N SER A 142 -15.33 -13.84 -10.63
CA SER A 142 -15.11 -12.94 -11.78
C SER A 142 -14.17 -11.78 -11.43
N GLY A 143 -14.32 -11.18 -10.24
CA GLY A 143 -13.38 -10.18 -9.75
C GLY A 143 -12.02 -10.78 -9.39
N ASP A 144 -11.99 -11.97 -8.82
CA ASP A 144 -10.76 -12.70 -8.52
C ASP A 144 -9.94 -13.04 -9.77
N GLU A 145 -10.60 -13.41 -10.85
CA GLU A 145 -9.97 -13.62 -12.15
C GLU A 145 -9.38 -12.31 -12.70
N LEU A 146 -10.13 -11.20 -12.61
CA LEU A 146 -9.65 -9.88 -13.00
C LEU A 146 -8.41 -9.47 -12.20
N LEU A 147 -8.45 -9.63 -10.88
CA LEU A 147 -7.34 -9.34 -9.97
C LEU A 147 -6.09 -10.15 -10.35
N LYS A 148 -6.23 -11.43 -10.69
CA LYS A 148 -5.12 -12.27 -11.15
C LYS A 148 -4.53 -11.77 -12.46
N LYS A 149 -5.37 -11.49 -13.46
CA LYS A 149 -4.93 -10.99 -14.77
C LYS A 149 -4.14 -9.67 -14.63
N ILE A 150 -4.63 -8.75 -13.80
CA ILE A 150 -3.94 -7.47 -13.51
C ILE A 150 -2.64 -7.71 -12.74
N ALA A 151 -2.67 -8.53 -11.69
CA ALA A 151 -1.48 -8.86 -10.91
C ALA A 151 -0.36 -9.46 -11.76
N ASP A 152 -0.69 -10.30 -12.74
CA ASP A 152 0.30 -10.87 -13.65
C ASP A 152 0.96 -9.79 -14.53
N ARG A 153 0.20 -8.82 -15.05
CA ARG A 153 0.75 -7.66 -15.78
C ARG A 153 1.60 -6.75 -14.91
N LEU A 154 1.20 -6.56 -13.65
CA LEU A 154 2.00 -5.81 -12.69
C LEU A 154 3.34 -6.50 -12.42
N LYS A 155 3.33 -7.81 -12.12
CA LYS A 155 4.56 -8.58 -11.86
C LYS A 155 5.51 -8.64 -13.06
N SER A 156 4.99 -8.66 -14.29
CA SER A 156 5.82 -8.72 -15.49
C SER A 156 6.58 -7.41 -15.77
N ASN A 157 6.08 -6.27 -15.29
CA ASN A 157 6.64 -4.96 -15.60
C ASN A 157 7.27 -4.26 -14.38
N ILE A 158 6.77 -4.51 -13.18
CA ILE A 158 7.11 -3.77 -11.97
C ILE A 158 7.62 -4.77 -10.92
N ARG A 159 8.80 -4.48 -10.38
CA ARG A 159 9.38 -5.27 -9.28
C ARG A 159 8.70 -4.91 -7.96
N ASN A 160 8.64 -5.88 -7.05
CA ASN A 160 8.17 -5.69 -5.67
C ASN A 160 6.76 -5.11 -5.55
N VAL A 161 5.86 -5.43 -6.48
CA VAL A 161 4.45 -5.03 -6.34
C VAL A 161 3.82 -5.78 -5.17
N CYS A 162 3.15 -5.01 -4.32
CA CYS A 162 2.43 -5.47 -3.16
C CYS A 162 0.93 -5.25 -3.36
N ARG A 163 0.09 -6.19 -2.90
CA ARG A 163 -1.33 -5.96 -2.67
C ARG A 163 -1.48 -5.24 -1.33
N HIS A 164 -2.00 -4.02 -1.36
CA HIS A 164 -2.18 -3.19 -0.18
C HIS A 164 -3.42 -3.65 0.63
N GLY A 165 -4.52 -3.94 -0.08
CA GLY A 165 -5.77 -4.48 0.45
C GLY A 165 -6.85 -4.45 -0.63
N GLY A 166 -7.84 -5.34 -0.61
CA GLY A 166 -8.93 -5.31 -1.60
C GLY A 166 -8.44 -5.27 -3.06
N ASP A 167 -8.80 -4.19 -3.76
CA ASP A 167 -8.41 -3.78 -5.12
C ASP A 167 -7.14 -2.91 -5.20
N GLU A 168 -6.54 -2.57 -4.07
CA GLU A 168 -5.39 -1.66 -3.98
C GLU A 168 -4.06 -2.41 -4.10
N VAL A 169 -3.14 -1.82 -4.87
CA VAL A 169 -1.78 -2.30 -5.11
C VAL A 169 -0.77 -1.17 -4.89
N THR A 170 0.44 -1.53 -4.46
CA THR A 170 1.50 -0.58 -4.15
C THR A 170 2.85 -1.07 -4.64
N THR A 171 3.79 -0.17 -4.87
CA THR A 171 5.20 -0.53 -5.03
C THR A 171 6.11 0.61 -4.60
N ILE A 172 7.37 0.30 -4.30
CA ILE A 172 8.45 1.27 -4.18
C ILE A 172 9.38 1.08 -5.37
N TYR A 173 9.56 2.16 -6.12
CA TYR A 173 10.46 2.24 -7.26
C TYR A 173 11.70 3.06 -6.89
N LYS A 174 12.87 2.59 -7.36
CA LYS A 174 14.14 3.29 -7.21
C LYS A 174 14.68 3.63 -8.59
N GLY A 175 15.01 4.91 -8.79
CA GLY A 175 15.52 5.43 -10.05
C GLY A 175 14.65 6.58 -10.56
N ASP A 176 14.97 7.06 -11.76
CA ASP A 176 14.33 8.23 -12.35
C ASP A 176 12.82 8.09 -12.51
N PHE A 177 12.09 9.14 -12.10
CA PHE A 177 10.64 9.20 -12.19
C PHE A 177 10.15 9.06 -13.64
N GLU A 178 10.87 9.61 -14.60
CA GLU A 178 10.50 9.53 -16.02
C GLU A 178 10.51 8.08 -16.53
N ASP A 179 11.50 7.30 -16.12
CA ASP A 179 11.58 5.88 -16.45
C ASP A 179 10.49 5.09 -15.72
N PHE A 180 10.22 5.44 -14.46
CA PHE A 180 9.10 4.85 -13.74
C PHE A 180 7.77 5.11 -14.46
N ASN A 181 7.53 6.35 -14.88
CA ASN A 181 6.32 6.75 -15.59
C ASN A 181 6.18 6.03 -16.94
N LYS A 182 7.29 5.78 -17.66
CA LYS A 182 7.26 4.96 -18.89
C LYS A 182 6.82 3.52 -18.58
N ILE A 183 7.35 2.92 -17.52
CA ILE A 183 6.98 1.57 -17.07
C ILE A 183 5.49 1.54 -16.68
N LEU A 184 5.02 2.54 -15.92
CA LEU A 184 3.62 2.65 -15.50
C LEU A 184 2.68 2.76 -16.70
N LYS A 185 2.97 3.67 -17.65
CA LYS A 185 2.16 3.84 -18.87
C LYS A 185 2.11 2.56 -19.71
N LYS A 186 3.24 1.88 -19.87
CA LYS A 186 3.29 0.58 -20.55
C LYS A 186 2.41 -0.45 -19.83
N THR A 187 2.54 -0.55 -18.51
CA THR A 187 1.79 -1.50 -17.68
C THR A 187 0.29 -1.23 -17.74
N GLN A 188 -0.14 0.03 -17.64
CA GLN A 188 -1.53 0.44 -17.80
C GLN A 188 -2.06 0.09 -19.20
N SER A 189 -1.28 0.32 -20.26
CA SER A 189 -1.67 -0.08 -21.61
C SER A 189 -1.87 -1.59 -21.74
N GLU A 190 -1.02 -2.41 -21.11
CA GLU A 190 -1.16 -3.87 -21.10
C GLU A 190 -2.35 -4.35 -20.26
N ILE A 191 -2.71 -3.62 -19.20
CA ILE A 191 -3.90 -3.86 -18.38
C ILE A 191 -5.17 -3.50 -19.15
N ASN A 192 -5.19 -2.36 -19.86
CA ASN A 192 -6.34 -1.92 -20.64
C ASN A 192 -6.65 -2.86 -21.81
N ALA A 193 -5.65 -3.58 -22.31
CA ALA A 193 -5.80 -4.59 -23.37
C ALA A 193 -6.32 -5.95 -22.87
N ILE A 194 -6.83 -6.04 -21.63
CA ILE A 194 -7.50 -7.24 -21.13
C ILE A 194 -8.93 -7.27 -21.71
N ASP A 195 -9.07 -7.83 -22.93
CA ASP A 195 -10.32 -7.86 -23.69
C ASP A 195 -11.36 -8.88 -23.17
N ASP A 196 -10.92 -9.85 -22.37
CA ASP A 196 -11.71 -11.00 -21.93
C ASP A 196 -12.23 -10.83 -20.50
N HIS A 197 -13.10 -9.83 -20.30
CA HIS A 197 -13.90 -9.71 -19.09
C HIS A 197 -15.36 -9.41 -19.43
N SER A 198 -16.20 -10.46 -19.40
CA SER A 198 -17.59 -10.39 -19.87
C SER A 198 -18.44 -9.32 -19.18
N VAL A 199 -18.15 -9.03 -17.91
CA VAL A 199 -18.91 -8.04 -17.14
C VAL A 199 -18.51 -6.62 -17.53
N MET A 200 -17.22 -6.38 -17.75
CA MET A 200 -16.73 -5.08 -18.23
C MET A 200 -17.28 -4.76 -19.61
N ASN A 201 -17.24 -5.74 -20.52
CA ASN A 201 -17.76 -5.61 -21.89
C ASN A 201 -19.28 -5.34 -21.92
N LYS A 202 -20.06 -5.93 -21.00
CA LYS A 202 -21.50 -5.65 -20.86
C LYS A 202 -21.81 -4.17 -20.67
N TYR A 203 -20.90 -3.47 -19.99
CA TYR A 203 -21.06 -2.06 -19.63
C TYR A 203 -20.18 -1.13 -20.44
N ASP A 204 -19.53 -1.64 -21.50
CA ASP A 204 -18.58 -0.89 -22.31
C ASP A 204 -17.49 -0.25 -21.44
N LEU A 205 -17.07 -0.90 -20.35
CA LEU A 205 -16.02 -0.38 -19.46
C LEU A 205 -14.70 -1.02 -19.80
N GLU A 206 -13.63 -0.22 -19.81
CA GLU A 206 -12.28 -0.75 -19.93
C GLU A 206 -11.76 -1.18 -18.56
N VAL A 207 -11.09 -2.33 -18.52
CA VAL A 207 -10.25 -2.70 -17.37
C VAL A 207 -9.16 -1.63 -17.23
N ASN A 208 -8.91 -1.15 -16.01
CA ASN A 208 -7.93 -0.09 -15.79
C ASN A 208 -7.33 -0.18 -14.39
N LEU A 209 -6.19 0.49 -14.22
CA LEU A 209 -5.55 0.75 -12.93
C LEU A 209 -5.38 2.25 -12.78
N ASP A 210 -6.10 2.84 -11.81
CA ASP A 210 -5.96 4.24 -11.45
C ASP A 210 -4.71 4.39 -10.55
N VAL A 211 -3.72 5.18 -10.97
CA VAL A 211 -2.40 5.20 -10.32
C VAL A 211 -2.04 6.62 -9.86
N GLY A 212 -1.51 6.71 -8.65
CA GLY A 212 -0.84 7.88 -8.13
C GLY A 212 0.55 7.53 -7.61
N THR A 213 1.45 8.51 -7.66
CA THR A 213 2.84 8.32 -7.23
C THR A 213 3.29 9.49 -6.36
N ALA A 214 4.18 9.24 -5.42
CA ALA A 214 4.82 10.28 -4.61
C ALA A 214 6.31 10.02 -4.45
N SER A 215 7.12 11.07 -4.38
CA SER A 215 8.55 10.93 -4.10
C SER A 215 8.82 10.97 -2.60
N MET A 216 9.93 10.36 -2.16
CA MET A 216 10.37 10.46 -0.76
C MET A 216 10.67 11.91 -0.37
N ALA A 217 11.28 12.68 -1.27
CA ALA A 217 11.59 14.09 -1.05
C ALA A 217 10.33 14.92 -0.75
N GLU A 218 9.26 14.67 -1.50
CA GLU A 218 7.97 15.32 -1.30
C GLU A 218 7.37 14.97 0.07
N ALA A 219 7.36 13.70 0.45
CA ALA A 219 6.85 13.27 1.76
C ALA A 219 7.62 13.92 2.92
N ILE A 220 8.94 14.07 2.78
CA ILE A 220 9.78 14.75 3.78
C ILE A 220 9.49 16.24 3.85
N SER A 221 9.25 16.89 2.70
CA SER A 221 8.84 18.30 2.68
C SER A 221 7.56 18.51 3.48
N VAL A 222 6.54 17.67 3.24
CA VAL A 222 5.28 17.71 3.99
C VAL A 222 5.51 17.44 5.48
N LEU A 223 6.31 16.41 5.81
CA LEU A 223 6.64 16.09 7.20
C LEU A 223 7.34 17.28 7.91
N LYS A 224 8.22 17.99 7.21
CA LYS A 224 8.91 19.19 7.72
C LYS A 224 7.94 20.32 8.02
N GLU A 225 7.01 20.60 7.12
CA GLU A 225 5.97 21.61 7.33
C GLU A 225 5.09 21.28 8.54
N LEU A 226 4.64 20.03 8.63
CA LEU A 226 3.83 19.54 9.76
C LEU A 226 4.62 19.60 11.08
N SER A 227 5.92 19.33 11.05
CA SER A 227 6.79 19.41 12.23
C SER A 227 6.99 20.86 12.69
N ILE A 228 7.18 21.82 11.77
CA ILE A 228 7.31 23.25 12.10
C ILE A 228 6.00 23.81 12.66
N GLY A 229 4.85 23.39 12.14
CA GLY A 229 3.53 23.69 12.71
C GLY A 229 3.27 23.02 14.07
N GLY A 230 4.21 22.18 14.52
CA GLY A 230 4.13 21.38 15.73
C GLY A 230 3.03 20.32 15.66
N MET A 231 2.56 19.89 14.50
CA MET A 231 1.55 18.84 14.39
C MET A 231 2.15 17.44 14.61
N VAL A 232 3.43 17.27 14.31
CA VAL A 232 4.17 16.00 14.46
C VAL A 232 4.89 15.95 15.82
N GLY A 233 4.86 14.80 16.50
CA GLY A 233 5.66 14.53 17.70
C GLY A 233 5.13 15.09 19.04
N ARG A 234 3.86 15.53 19.14
CA ARG A 234 3.27 16.02 20.41
C ARG A 234 2.78 14.91 21.34
N GLU A 235 2.48 13.73 20.83
CA GLU A 235 2.07 12.61 21.66
C GLU A 235 3.30 11.76 21.99
N ALA A 236 3.56 11.57 23.29
CA ALA A 236 4.63 10.70 23.75
C ALA A 236 4.43 9.30 23.15
N GLY A 237 5.24 8.95 22.15
CA GLY A 237 5.18 7.67 21.44
C GLY A 237 4.82 7.72 19.95
N SER A 238 4.67 8.89 19.30
CA SER A 238 4.54 8.91 17.83
C SER A 238 5.86 8.45 17.19
N ASN A 239 5.74 7.55 16.21
CA ASN A 239 6.87 6.99 15.47
C ASN A 239 7.04 7.80 14.19
N ILE A 240 8.08 8.64 14.12
CA ILE A 240 8.32 9.56 13.00
C ILE A 240 8.48 8.80 11.68
N LEU A 241 9.03 7.59 11.72
CA LEU A 241 9.17 6.77 10.50
C LEU A 241 7.80 6.30 10.01
N SER A 242 6.88 5.99 10.92
CA SER A 242 5.48 5.71 10.60
C SER A 242 4.85 6.93 9.96
N ASP A 243 4.95 8.10 10.60
CA ASP A 243 4.38 9.35 10.09
C ASP A 243 4.89 9.65 8.67
N LEU A 244 6.20 9.48 8.42
CA LEU A 244 6.78 9.65 7.08
C LEU A 244 6.20 8.67 6.05
N LYS A 245 6.09 7.38 6.40
CA LYS A 245 5.52 6.36 5.49
C LYS A 245 4.06 6.62 5.19
N ASP A 246 3.30 7.03 6.21
CA ASP A 246 1.88 7.31 6.10
C ASP A 246 1.66 8.54 5.21
N ILE A 247 2.40 9.63 5.43
CA ILE A 247 2.40 10.80 4.54
C ILE A 247 2.76 10.40 3.11
N TRP A 248 3.80 9.57 2.93
CA TRP A 248 4.26 9.18 1.60
C TRP A 248 3.20 8.38 0.84
N LEU A 249 2.54 7.44 1.52
CA LEU A 249 1.42 6.68 0.98
C LEU A 249 0.19 7.56 0.70
N GLU A 250 -0.16 8.44 1.63
CA GLU A 250 -1.32 9.33 1.53
C GLU A 250 -1.22 10.24 0.30
N ILE A 251 -0.04 10.81 0.02
CA ILE A 251 0.16 11.65 -1.18
C ILE A 251 -0.08 10.82 -2.46
N ALA A 252 0.44 9.60 -2.52
CA ALA A 252 0.27 8.73 -3.68
C ALA A 252 -1.19 8.28 -3.85
N ASP A 253 -1.85 7.90 -2.75
CA ASP A 253 -3.26 7.52 -2.73
C ASP A 253 -4.17 8.68 -3.15
N LYS A 254 -3.89 9.88 -2.66
CA LYS A 254 -4.59 11.10 -3.04
C LYS A 254 -4.54 11.35 -4.54
N ARG A 255 -3.36 11.20 -5.15
CA ARG A 255 -3.17 11.35 -6.59
C ARG A 255 -3.91 10.26 -7.38
N ALA A 256 -3.92 9.03 -6.89
CA ALA A 256 -4.68 7.94 -7.50
C ALA A 256 -6.18 8.25 -7.47
N SER A 257 -6.69 8.73 -6.33
CA SER A 257 -8.08 9.15 -6.13
C SER A 257 -8.48 10.31 -7.05
N VAL A 258 -7.64 11.33 -7.21
CA VAL A 258 -7.88 12.44 -8.14
C VAL A 258 -7.94 11.96 -9.59
N ALA A 259 -6.97 11.14 -10.02
CA ALA A 259 -6.95 10.58 -11.38
C ALA A 259 -8.19 9.72 -11.66
N LYS A 260 -8.57 8.87 -10.69
CA LYS A 260 -9.79 8.05 -10.70
C LYS A 260 -11.04 8.93 -10.85
N ALA A 261 -11.15 10.02 -10.10
CA ALA A 261 -12.28 10.93 -10.17
C ALA A 261 -12.37 11.64 -11.52
N GLN A 262 -11.25 12.15 -12.06
CA GLN A 262 -11.21 12.76 -13.39
C GLN A 262 -11.76 11.79 -14.46
N LYS A 263 -11.27 10.54 -14.45
CA LYS A 263 -11.73 9.51 -15.40
C LYS A 263 -13.21 9.19 -15.23
N ARG A 264 -13.68 9.02 -13.99
CA ARG A 264 -15.08 8.69 -13.70
C ARG A 264 -16.04 9.82 -14.05
N ILE A 265 -15.67 11.08 -13.82
CA ILE A 265 -16.48 12.23 -14.21
C ILE A 265 -16.63 12.28 -15.74
N ARG A 266 -15.54 12.06 -16.50
CA ARG A 266 -15.61 11.99 -17.97
C ARG A 266 -16.58 10.89 -18.45
N LEU A 267 -16.45 9.69 -17.88
CA LEU A 267 -17.35 8.59 -18.20
C LEU A 267 -18.82 8.92 -17.85
N LEU A 268 -19.09 9.58 -16.73
CA LEU A 268 -20.44 10.03 -16.36
C LEU A 268 -21.02 11.02 -17.36
N LEU A 269 -20.19 11.95 -17.86
CA LEU A 269 -20.61 12.96 -18.83
C LEU A 269 -20.90 12.33 -20.20
N GLU A 270 -20.06 11.41 -20.64
CA GLU A 270 -20.23 10.65 -21.88
C GLU A 270 -21.46 9.72 -21.84
N ARG A 271 -21.79 9.20 -20.66
CA ARG A 271 -22.80 8.13 -20.47
C ARG A 271 -24.02 8.53 -19.68
N LYS A 272 -24.31 9.83 -19.58
CA LYS A 272 -25.40 10.38 -18.75
C LYS A 272 -26.77 9.70 -18.94
N ASN A 273 -27.05 9.14 -20.12
CA ASN A 273 -28.31 8.49 -20.47
C ASN A 273 -28.29 6.94 -20.43
N GLN A 274 -27.21 6.32 -19.94
CA GLN A 274 -27.04 4.86 -19.92
C GLN A 274 -27.54 4.21 -18.61
N ASN A 275 -27.21 2.93 -18.41
CA ASN A 275 -27.70 2.09 -17.30
C ASN A 275 -27.45 2.72 -15.92
N LYS A 276 -28.52 2.87 -15.13
CA LYS A 276 -28.50 3.40 -13.75
C LYS A 276 -27.56 2.65 -12.80
N GLU A 277 -27.35 1.35 -13.01
CA GLU A 277 -26.49 0.52 -12.15
C GLU A 277 -25.03 0.99 -12.20
N ILE A 278 -24.50 1.27 -13.39
CA ILE A 278 -23.14 1.77 -13.59
C ILE A 278 -22.98 3.16 -12.97
N MET A 279 -24.01 4.01 -13.09
CA MET A 279 -23.95 5.39 -12.64
C MET A 279 -23.67 5.51 -11.14
N SER A 280 -24.21 4.62 -10.32
CA SER A 280 -23.93 4.62 -8.87
C SER A 280 -22.45 4.32 -8.58
N GLY A 281 -21.88 3.32 -9.26
CA GLY A 281 -20.46 2.97 -9.10
C GLY A 281 -19.52 4.07 -9.59
N LEU A 282 -19.86 4.72 -10.71
CA LEU A 282 -19.12 5.86 -11.24
C LEU A 282 -19.16 7.06 -10.29
N ARG A 283 -20.35 7.44 -9.81
CA ARG A 283 -20.52 8.57 -8.87
C ARG A 283 -19.70 8.39 -7.59
N LYS A 284 -19.68 7.19 -7.01
CA LYS A 284 -18.91 6.92 -5.79
C LYS A 284 -17.42 7.25 -5.91
N GLY A 285 -16.81 7.06 -7.09
CA GLY A 285 -15.41 7.44 -7.31
C GLY A 285 -15.23 8.81 -7.95
N ALA A 286 -16.30 9.57 -8.10
CA ALA A 286 -16.34 10.92 -8.64
C ALA A 286 -16.89 11.89 -7.58
N TYR A 287 -16.48 11.72 -6.32
CA TYR A 287 -16.92 12.55 -5.19
C TYR A 287 -18.44 12.66 -5.02
N ASP A 288 -19.16 11.59 -5.35
CA ASP A 288 -20.62 11.54 -5.30
C ASP A 288 -21.32 12.64 -6.11
N ILE A 289 -20.70 13.05 -7.23
CA ILE A 289 -21.22 14.09 -8.12
C ILE A 289 -22.69 13.87 -8.50
N ASN A 290 -23.51 14.91 -8.34
CA ASN A 290 -24.94 14.87 -8.58
C ASN A 290 -25.33 15.35 -9.99
N ASP A 291 -26.58 15.15 -10.39
CA ASP A 291 -27.05 15.48 -11.75
C ASP A 291 -27.00 16.98 -12.08
N THR A 292 -27.13 17.84 -11.07
CA THR A 292 -27.03 19.30 -11.22
C THR A 292 -25.59 19.70 -11.52
N GLU A 293 -24.62 19.10 -10.82
CA GLU A 293 -23.19 19.31 -11.04
C GLU A 293 -22.74 18.77 -12.40
N ILE A 294 -23.20 17.58 -12.79
CA ILE A 294 -22.99 17.03 -14.13
C ILE A 294 -23.53 17.99 -15.20
N ALA A 295 -24.74 18.52 -15.01
CA ALA A 295 -25.32 19.48 -15.95
C ALA A 295 -24.52 20.80 -16.00
N TYR A 296 -23.98 21.26 -14.87
CA TYR A 296 -23.10 22.42 -14.83
C TYR A 296 -21.80 22.16 -15.62
N LEU A 297 -21.14 21.02 -15.42
CA LEU A 297 -19.90 20.70 -16.16
C LEU A 297 -20.11 20.63 -17.68
N LEU A 298 -21.26 20.13 -18.15
CA LEU A 298 -21.59 20.05 -19.58
C LEU A 298 -21.81 21.43 -20.26
N ASN A 299 -22.24 22.43 -19.50
CA ASN A 299 -22.64 23.73 -20.05
C ASN A 299 -21.48 24.74 -20.13
N ASN A 300 -20.30 24.42 -19.61
CA ASN A 300 -19.16 25.32 -19.59
C ASN A 300 -18.18 25.02 -20.72
N ASN A 301 -17.55 26.08 -21.24
CA ASN A 301 -16.41 25.93 -22.13
C ASN A 301 -15.21 25.39 -21.33
N ASN A 302 -14.40 24.54 -21.97
CA ASN A 302 -13.22 23.89 -21.38
C ASN A 302 -13.53 22.85 -20.29
N LEU A 303 -13.99 21.67 -20.72
CA LEU A 303 -14.43 20.62 -19.80
C LEU A 303 -13.34 20.19 -18.80
N ASP A 304 -12.09 20.12 -19.24
CA ASP A 304 -10.97 19.63 -18.43
C ASP A 304 -10.71 20.54 -17.22
N GLU A 305 -10.62 21.86 -17.44
CA GLU A 305 -10.45 22.84 -16.36
C GLU A 305 -11.63 22.82 -15.38
N ASN A 306 -12.85 22.59 -15.87
CA ASN A 306 -14.03 22.53 -15.01
C ASN A 306 -14.05 21.25 -14.14
N ILE A 307 -13.61 20.11 -14.68
CA ILE A 307 -13.47 18.86 -13.92
C ILE A 307 -12.41 19.05 -12.82
N ASP A 308 -11.25 19.61 -13.17
CA ASP A 308 -10.15 19.83 -12.23
C ASP A 308 -10.57 20.77 -11.10
N LYS A 309 -11.27 21.85 -11.45
CA LYS A 309 -11.84 22.78 -10.48
C LYS A 309 -12.86 22.10 -9.56
N TYR A 310 -13.79 21.31 -10.11
CA TYR A 310 -14.77 20.58 -9.30
C TYR A 310 -14.12 19.64 -8.30
N ILE A 311 -13.11 18.87 -8.72
CA ILE A 311 -12.38 17.96 -7.83
C ILE A 311 -11.68 18.76 -6.73
N LYS A 312 -11.00 19.86 -7.08
CA LYS A 312 -10.35 20.72 -6.09
C LYS A 312 -11.33 21.29 -5.07
N ASP A 313 -12.46 21.82 -5.52
CA ASP A 313 -13.50 22.40 -4.65
C ASP A 313 -14.09 21.31 -3.72
N SER A 314 -14.26 20.09 -4.23
CA SER A 314 -14.74 18.93 -3.46
C SER A 314 -13.74 18.50 -2.39
N GLU A 315 -12.45 18.48 -2.72
CA GLU A 315 -11.35 18.19 -1.80
C GLU A 315 -11.25 19.21 -0.67
N GLU A 316 -11.30 20.51 -0.99
CA GLU A 316 -11.31 21.58 0.00
C GLU A 316 -12.52 21.47 0.95
N ALA A 317 -13.70 21.15 0.42
CA ALA A 317 -14.90 20.93 1.22
C ALA A 317 -14.77 19.73 2.17
N MET A 318 -14.20 18.62 1.72
CA MET A 318 -13.96 17.43 2.55
C MET A 318 -12.96 17.72 3.67
N LEU A 319 -11.86 18.42 3.36
CA LEU A 319 -10.86 18.83 4.35
C LEU A 319 -11.47 19.74 5.41
N GLN A 320 -12.25 20.75 5.00
CA GLN A 320 -12.94 21.64 5.93
C GLN A 320 -13.90 20.88 6.85
N ALA A 321 -14.67 19.93 6.31
CA ALA A 321 -15.58 19.11 7.10
C ALA A 321 -14.83 18.23 8.13
N GLN A 322 -13.67 17.70 7.77
CA GLN A 322 -12.82 16.92 8.68
C GLN A 322 -12.23 17.80 9.78
N GLU A 323 -11.74 19.00 9.46
CA GLU A 323 -11.28 19.96 10.47
C GLU A 323 -12.37 20.31 11.47
N ASP A 324 -13.57 20.59 10.98
CA ASP A 324 -14.70 20.98 11.83
C ASP A 324 -15.12 19.82 12.74
N LYS A 325 -15.10 18.59 12.24
CA LYS A 325 -15.29 17.37 13.04
C LYS A 325 -14.24 17.26 14.15
N LEU A 326 -12.95 17.43 13.84
CA LEU A 326 -11.88 17.37 14.84
C LEU A 326 -11.97 18.49 15.88
N LYS A 327 -12.33 19.71 15.47
CA LYS A 327 -12.58 20.84 16.37
C LYS A 327 -13.73 20.52 17.35
N LYS A 328 -14.79 19.87 16.86
CA LYS A 328 -15.92 19.43 17.68
C LYS A 328 -15.52 18.35 18.68
N GLU A 329 -14.86 17.27 18.22
CA GLU A 329 -14.39 16.17 19.08
C GLU A 329 -13.43 16.68 20.17
N ARG A 330 -12.53 17.61 19.83
CA ARG A 330 -11.63 18.24 20.78
C ARG A 330 -12.39 19.06 21.83
N SER A 331 -13.41 19.79 21.42
CA SER A 331 -14.25 20.57 22.33
C SER A 331 -15.02 19.66 23.29
N GLU A 332 -15.59 18.56 22.79
CA GLU A 332 -16.27 17.54 23.62
C GLU A 332 -15.32 16.89 24.63
N LEU A 333 -14.09 16.56 24.22
CA LEU A 333 -13.07 16.01 25.12
C LEU A 333 -12.67 17.00 26.22
N ILE A 334 -12.56 18.28 25.89
CA ILE A 334 -12.29 19.34 26.88
C ILE A 334 -13.45 19.45 27.88
N LEU A 335 -14.69 19.51 27.40
CA LEU A 335 -15.89 19.58 28.23
C LEU A 335 -16.01 18.39 29.19
N LYS A 336 -15.69 17.18 28.71
CA LYS A 336 -15.64 15.96 29.53
C LYS A 336 -14.55 16.02 30.60
N LYS A 337 -13.37 16.57 30.28
CA LYS A 337 -12.26 16.71 31.25
C LYS A 337 -12.55 17.73 32.36
N ILE A 338 -13.35 18.75 32.08
CA ILE A 338 -13.73 19.77 33.08
C ILE A 338 -15.04 19.43 33.82
N GLY A 339 -15.65 18.28 33.55
CA GLY A 339 -16.87 17.81 34.22
C GLY A 339 -18.15 18.56 33.83
N VAL A 340 -18.18 19.17 32.64
CA VAL A 340 -19.38 19.83 32.09
C VAL A 340 -20.27 18.85 31.33
N LEU A 341 -19.67 17.79 30.75
CA LEU A 341 -20.31 16.61 30.16
C LEU A 341 -19.85 15.37 30.92
#